data_AF-A0A929ZW24-F1
#
_entry.id   AF-A0A929ZW24-F1
#
_cell.length_a   1.000
_cell.length_b   1.000
_cell.length_c   1.000
_cell.angle_alpha   90.00
_cell.angle_beta   90.00
_cell.angle_gamma   90.00
#
_symmetry.space_group_name_H-M   'P 1'
#
loop_
_entity.id
_entity.type
_entity.pdbx_description
1 polymer ?
#
loop_
_entity_poly.entity_id
_entity_poly.type
_entity_poly.pdbx_seq_one_letter_code
_entity_poly.pdbx_strand_id
1 'polypeptide(L)' 'MELIPQGFATFDFGVLYQKIDNPMILPQNRTNTSINIQQRINVGILGKVGENLQLKVNYDTQSGFAFENKMNIAWIPKG' A
#
# COMPACT_ATOMS: atom_id res chain seq x y z
N MET A 1 23.30 -7.59 11.82
CA MET A 1 21.88 -7.61 11.45
C MET A 1 21.77 -6.93 10.11
N GLU A 2 21.21 -7.60 9.11
CA GLU A 2 21.02 -7.08 7.75
C GLU A 2 19.52 -6.95 7.49
N LEU A 3 19.09 -5.83 6.90
CA LEU A 3 17.70 -5.58 6.55
C LEU A 3 17.63 -5.12 5.10
N ILE A 4 16.95 -5.90 4.26
CA ILE A 4 16.83 -5.64 2.83
C ILE A 4 15.37 -5.34 2.52
N PRO A 5 14.98 -4.06 2.37
CA PRO A 5 13.65 -3.68 1.91
C PRO A 5 13.58 -3.77 0.38
N GLN A 6 12.42 -4.16 -0.14
CA GLN A 6 12.11 -4.26 -1.57
C GLN A 6 10.65 -3.90 -1.82
N GLY A 7 10.37 -3.26 -2.95
CA GLY A 7 9.01 -2.92 -3.36
C GLY A 7 8.84 -1.44 -3.68
N PHE A 8 7.60 -0.97 -3.61
CA PHE A 8 7.22 0.38 -4.00
C PHE A 8 6.13 0.96 -3.09
N ALA A 9 6.09 2.29 -3.07
CA ALA A 9 4.98 3.05 -2.53
C ALA A 9 4.61 4.11 -3.57
N THR A 10 3.34 4.14 -3.99
CA THR A 10 2.80 5.18 -4.84
C THR A 10 1.70 5.94 -4.11
N PHE A 11 1.65 7.23 -4.42
CA PHE A 11 0.66 8.16 -3.92
C PHE A 11 0.21 9.02 -5.08
N ASP A 12 -1.03 8.83 -5.52
CA ASP A 12 -1.63 9.56 -6.61
C ASP A 12 -2.72 10.48 -6.06
N PHE A 13 -2.63 11.75 -6.46
CA PHE A 13 -3.55 12.80 -6.04
C PHE A 13 -4.15 13.47 -7.27
N GLY A 14 -5.47 13.60 -7.28
CA GLY A 14 -6.21 14.27 -8.32
C GLY A 14 -7.35 15.12 -7.77
N VAL A 15 -7.65 16.21 -8.46
CA VAL A 15 -8.84 17.03 -8.23
C VAL A 15 -9.72 16.94 -9.46
N LEU A 16 -10.99 16.62 -9.25
CA LEU A 16 -12.00 16.55 -10.31
C LEU A 16 -13.00 17.68 -10.08
N TYR A 17 -13.00 18.64 -11.00
CA TYR A 17 -14.02 19.68 -11.09
C TYR A 17 -15.03 19.34 -12.19
N GLN A 18 -16.32 19.33 -11.84
CA GLN A 18 -17.40 19.06 -12.77
C GLN A 18 -18.42 20.18 -12.74
N LYS A 19 -18.83 20.62 -13.93
CA LYS A 19 -19.92 21.58 -14.14
C LYS A 19 -20.94 21.00 -15.11
N ILE A 20 -22.21 21.05 -14.74
CA ILE A 20 -23.33 20.54 -15.51
C ILE A 20 -24.19 21.72 -15.96
N ASP A 21 -24.20 21.99 -17.26
CA ASP A 21 -24.97 23.06 -17.88
C ASP A 21 -26.41 22.61 -18.23
N ASN A 22 -27.07 21.92 -17.29
CA ASN A 22 -28.46 21.53 -17.41
C ASN A 22 -29.35 22.44 -16.55
N PRO A 23 -30.22 23.28 -17.15
CA PRO A 23 -31.09 24.18 -16.40
C PRO A 23 -32.15 23.47 -15.55
N MET A 24 -32.44 22.19 -15.81
CA MET A 24 -33.36 21.36 -15.01
C MET A 24 -32.75 20.87 -13.69
N ILE A 25 -31.42 20.91 -13.55
CA ILE A 25 -30.74 20.59 -12.29
C ILE A 25 -30.68 21.87 -11.44
N LEU A 26 -30.93 21.74 -10.13
CA LEU A 26 -30.82 22.88 -9.20
C LEU A 26 -29.40 23.46 -9.23
N PRO A 27 -29.22 24.80 -9.21
CA PRO A 27 -27.90 25.44 -9.31
C PRO A 27 -26.84 24.87 -8.36
N GLN A 28 -27.22 24.55 -7.11
CA GLN A 28 -26.34 23.94 -6.11
C GLN A 28 -25.80 22.55 -6.48
N ASN A 29 -26.52 21.81 -7.34
CA ASN A 29 -26.13 20.48 -7.82
C ASN A 29 -25.46 20.53 -9.21
N ARG A 30 -25.27 21.73 -9.79
CA ARG A 30 -24.63 21.90 -11.11
C ARG A 30 -23.11 21.91 -11.04
N THR A 31 -22.53 22.14 -9.87
CA THR A 31 -21.07 22.18 -9.70
C THR A 31 -20.66 21.23 -8.59
N ASN A 32 -19.70 20.36 -8.87
CA ASN A 32 -19.10 19.48 -7.88
C ASN A 32 -17.58 19.52 -8.00
N THR A 33 -16.89 19.49 -6.85
CA THR A 33 -15.44 19.33 -6.78
C THR A 33 -15.17 18.13 -5.89
N SER A 34 -14.50 17.12 -6.42
CA SER A 34 -14.09 15.95 -5.66
C SER A 34 -12.58 15.80 -5.65
N ILE A 35 -12.07 15.30 -4.52
CA ILE A 35 -10.67 14.96 -4.35
C ILE A 35 -10.56 13.45 -4.51
N ASN A 36 -9.66 13.01 -5.38
CA ASN A 36 -9.33 11.62 -5.59
C ASN A 36 -7.93 11.34 -5.03
N ILE A 37 -7.85 10.48 -4.02
CA ILE A 37 -6.59 10.05 -3.41
C ILE A 37 -6.50 8.55 -3.59
N GLN A 38 -5.44 8.09 -4.26
CA GLN A 38 -5.17 6.66 -4.44
C GLN A 38 -3.78 6.36 -3.89
N GLN A 39 -3.71 5.44 -2.92
CA GLN A 39 -2.46 5.02 -2.29
C GLN A 39 -2.23 3.54 -2.53
N ARG A 40 -1.02 3.18 -2.94
CA ARG A 40 -0.63 1.78 -3.10
C ARG A 40 0.74 1.57 -2.50
N ILE A 41 0.82 0.69 -1.50
CA ILE A 41 2.07 0.30 -0.88
C ILE A 41 2.19 -1.21 -1.08
N ASN A 42 3.30 -1.63 -1.66
CA ASN A 42 3.69 -3.02 -1.75
C ASN A 42 5.16 -3.12 -1.33
N VAL A 43 5.39 -3.64 -0.13
CA VAL A 43 6.73 -3.70 0.47
C VAL A 43 6.98 -5.10 1.02
N GLY A 44 8.13 -5.67 0.69
CA GLY A 44 8.70 -6.84 1.33
C GLY A 44 9.97 -6.47 2.09
N ILE A 45 10.16 -7.03 3.28
CA ILE A 45 11.36 -6.85 4.11
C ILE A 45 11.94 -8.23 4.40
N LEU A 46 13.24 -8.38 4.15
CA LEU A 46 14.03 -9.53 4.58
C LEU A 46 15.03 -9.10 5.65
N GLY A 47 14.83 -9.57 6.88
CA GLY A 47 15.78 -9.41 7.98
C GLY A 47 16.63 -10.67 8.16
N LYS A 48 17.93 -10.50 8.37
CA LYS A 48 18.85 -11.58 8.79
C LYS A 48 19.58 -11.19 10.08
N VAL A 49 19.60 -12.09 11.06
CA VAL A 49 20.35 -11.94 12.31
C VAL A 49 21.39 -13.05 12.38
N GLY A 50 22.66 -12.69 12.19
CA GLY A 50 23.73 -13.67 12.00
C GLY A 50 23.48 -14.53 10.76
N GLU A 51 23.92 -15.78 10.79
CA GLU A 51 23.69 -16.74 9.70
C GLU A 51 22.46 -17.65 9.94
N ASN A 52 21.93 -17.64 11.17
CA ASN A 52 21.02 -18.68 11.65
C ASN A 52 19.59 -18.17 11.88
N LEU A 53 19.27 -16.91 11.59
CA LEU A 53 17.91 -16.39 11.74
C LEU A 53 17.55 -15.50 10.56
N GLN A 54 16.48 -15.86 9.86
CA GLN A 54 15.89 -15.09 8.78
C GLN A 54 14.43 -14.76 9.12
N LEU A 55 14.03 -13.52 8.86
CA LEU A 55 12.68 -12.99 9.03
C LEU A 55 12.21 -12.39 7.70
N LYS A 56 11.03 -12.78 7.22
CA LYS A 56 10.41 -12.19 6.03
C LYS A 56 9.06 -11.57 6.39
N VAL A 57 8.85 -10.32 6.01
CA VAL A 57 7.58 -9.57 6.20
C VAL A 57 7.15 -9.03 4.85
N ASN A 58 5.88 -9.16 4.47
CA ASN A 58 5.35 -8.51 3.27
C ASN A 58 4.06 -7.76 3.64
N TYR A 59 3.90 -6.56 3.08
CA TYR A 59 2.79 -5.67 3.31
C TYR A 59 2.26 -5.15 1.96
N ASP A 60 0.97 -5.35 1.70
CA ASP A 60 0.28 -4.89 0.49
C ASP A 60 -1.07 -4.26 0.85
N THR A 61 -1.21 -2.95 0.63
CA THR A 61 -2.45 -2.20 0.95
C THR A 61 -3.64 -2.55 0.06
N GLN A 62 -3.43 -3.29 -1.03
CA GLN A 62 -4.45 -3.71 -1.99
C GLN A 62 -4.87 -5.16 -1.81
N SER A 63 -4.13 -5.94 -1.02
CA SER A 63 -4.55 -7.27 -0.60
C SER A 63 -5.67 -7.12 0.44
N GLY A 64 -6.88 -7.58 0.12
CA GLY A 64 -8.04 -7.47 1.01
C GLY A 64 -7.81 -8.26 2.30
N PHE A 65 -7.31 -7.62 3.35
CA PHE A 65 -7.27 -8.07 4.76
C PHE A 65 -6.82 -9.51 5.06
N ALA A 66 -6.15 -10.23 4.15
CA ALA A 66 -5.40 -11.43 4.49
C ALA A 66 -4.00 -10.99 4.94
N PHE A 67 -3.93 -10.38 6.13
CA PHE A 67 -2.67 -10.24 6.85
C PHE A 67 -2.24 -11.65 7.31
N GLU A 68 -1.89 -12.51 6.35
CA GLU A 68 -1.05 -13.66 6.63
C GLU A 68 0.32 -13.09 6.97
N ASN A 69 0.48 -12.76 8.24
CA ASN A 69 1.75 -12.47 8.85
C ASN A 69 2.55 -13.78 8.86
N LYS A 70 3.01 -14.22 7.69
CA LYS A 70 3.87 -15.40 7.52
C LYS A 70 5.28 -15.04 7.97
N MET A 71 5.40 -14.87 9.30
CA MET A 71 6.67 -14.84 9.98
C MET A 71 7.27 -16.26 9.88
N ASN A 72 8.09 -16.48 8.86
CA ASN A 72 8.86 -17.71 8.73
C ASN A 72 10.19 -17.51 9.46
N ILE A 73 10.36 -18.21 10.57
CA ILE A 73 11.61 -18.26 11.35
C ILE A 73 12.28 -19.58 10.96
N ALA A 74 13.41 -19.49 10.25
CA ALA A 74 14.25 -20.65 9.96
C ALA A 74 15.54 -20.55 10.78
N TRP A 75 15.84 -21.62 11.53
CA TRP A 75 17.12 -21.80 12.22
C TRP A 75 17.97 -22.85 11.51
N ILE A 76 19.18 -22.47 11.11
CA ILE A 76 20.16 -23.37 10.50
C ILE A 76 21.28 -23.59 11.53
N PRO A 77 21.43 -24.78 12.13
CA PRO A 77 22.59 -25.08 12.95
C PRO A 77 23.86 -25.09 12.10
N LYS A 78 24.92 -24.42 12.57
CA LYS A 78 26.27 -24.77 12.16
C LYS A 78 26.75 -25.91 13.05
N GLY A 79 27.03 -27.05 12.43
CA GLY A 79 27.88 -28.08 13.01
C GLY A 79 29.31 -27.57 13.17
#